data_AF-A0A819W3X4-F1
#
_entry.id   AF-A0A819W3X4-F1
#
_cell.length_a   1.000
_cell.length_b   1.000
_cell.length_c   1.000
_cell.angle_alpha   90.00
_cell.angle_beta   90.00
_cell.angle_gamma   90.00
#
_symmetry.space_group_name_H-M   'P 1'
#
loop_
_entity.id
_entity.type
_entity.pdbx_description
1 polymer ?
#
loop_
_entity_poly.entity_id
_entity_poly.type
_entity_poly.pdbx_seq_one_letter_code
_entity_poly.pdbx_strand_id
1 'polypeptide(L)'
;MRCCRYIDDVFMTTNLSKDEILQQLNETMKTDPNIKITITINQSLEYLDATIENNNGQLKTTIYHKSAREPYILPKGEQTDFVIS
;
A
#
# COMPACT_ATOMS: atom_id res chain seq x y z
N MET A 1 11.37 -2.14 14.28
CA MET A 1 10.69 -1.95 12.99
C MET A 1 9.80 -3.15 12.73
N ARG A 2 8.53 -2.95 12.37
CA ARG A 2 7.63 -4.03 11.95
C ARG A 2 7.15 -3.73 10.53
N CYS A 3 7.10 -4.77 9.69
CA CYS A 3 6.75 -4.68 8.29
C CYS A 3 5.70 -5.75 7.96
N CYS A 4 4.66 -5.35 7.24
CA CYS A 4 3.66 -6.23 6.66
C CYS A 4 3.67 -6.02 5.14
N ARG A 5 3.69 -7.10 4.38
CA ARG A 5 3.66 -7.07 2.92
C ARG A 5 2.50 -7.90 2.39
N TYR A 6 1.79 -7.38 1.42
CA TYR A 6 0.78 -8.08 0.65
C TYR A 6 1.00 -7.81 -0.84
N ILE A 7 1.43 -8.83 -1.58
CA ILE A 7 1.85 -8.71 -2.99
C ILE A 7 2.90 -7.58 -3.12
N ASP A 8 2.50 -6.45 -3.70
CA ASP A 8 3.35 -5.29 -3.97
C ASP A 8 3.16 -4.16 -2.94
N ASP A 9 2.11 -4.24 -2.10
CA ASP A 9 1.85 -3.27 -1.06
C ASP A 9 2.63 -3.59 0.21
N VAL A 10 3.30 -2.58 0.77
CA VAL A 10 4.10 -2.69 1.99
C VAL A 10 3.63 -1.66 3.00
N PHE A 11 3.25 -2.13 4.18
CA PHE A 11 3.00 -1.31 5.36
C PHE A 11 4.14 -1.47 6.37
N MET A 12 4.65 -0.35 6.87
CA MET A 12 5.76 -0.35 7.82
C MET A 12 5.50 0.58 9.00
N THR A 13 5.93 0.13 10.18
CA THR A 13 5.97 0.93 11.41
C THR A 13 7.39 1.00 11.92
N THR A 14 7.81 2.19 12.27
CA THR A 14 9.18 2.46 12.72
C THR A 14 9.18 3.57 13.76
N ASN A 15 10.21 3.56 14.61
CA ASN A 15 10.48 4.62 15.57
C ASN A 15 11.50 5.63 15.02
N LEU A 16 11.95 5.42 13.78
CA LEU A 16 12.87 6.32 13.09
C LEU A 16 12.18 7.65 12.76
N SER A 17 12.96 8.71 12.72
CA SER A 17 12.50 10.00 12.25
C SER A 17 12.17 9.94 10.74
N LYS A 18 11.34 10.89 10.29
CA LYS A 18 10.96 10.99 8.87
C LYS A 18 12.18 11.11 7.96
N ASP A 19 13.21 11.83 8.39
CA ASP A 19 14.41 12.08 7.58
C ASP A 19 15.28 10.83 7.42
N GLU A 20 15.43 10.03 8.49
CA GLU A 20 16.13 8.74 8.43
C GLU A 20 15.41 7.74 7.50
N ILE A 21 14.08 7.72 7.54
CA ILE A 21 13.26 6.89 6.65
C ILE A 21 13.48 7.30 5.19
N LEU A 22 13.41 8.60 4.90
CA LEU A 22 13.63 9.12 3.54
C LEU A 22 15.05 8.84 3.04
N GLN A 23 16.06 8.93 3.92
CA GLN A 23 17.43 8.61 3.55
C GLN A 23 17.57 7.15 3.11
N GLN A 24 17.09 6.21 3.92
CA GLN A 24 17.17 4.77 3.61
C GLN A 24 16.39 4.41 2.34
N LEU A 25 15.24 5.05 2.12
CA LEU A 25 14.43 4.84 0.92
C LEU A 25 15.13 5.39 -0.33
N ASN A 26 15.74 6.57 -0.25
CA ASN A 26 16.51 7.13 -1.35
C ASN A 26 17.73 6.26 -1.72
N GLU A 27 18.39 5.65 -0.73
CA GLU A 27 19.49 4.71 -0.97
C GLU A 27 18.99 3.43 -1.65
N THR A 28 17.83 2.92 -1.23
CA THR A 28 17.18 1.74 -1.84
C THR A 28 16.76 2.02 -3.29
N MET A 29 16.16 3.18 -3.56
CA MET A 29 15.76 3.59 -4.91
C MET A 29 16.94 3.77 -5.87
N LYS A 30 18.12 4.10 -5.37
CA LYS A 30 19.35 4.18 -6.18
C LYS A 30 19.91 2.82 -6.58
N THR A 31 19.52 1.76 -5.86
CA THR A 31 20.08 0.42 -6.04
C THR A 31 19.47 -0.30 -7.24
N ASP A 32 18.20 -0.02 -7.57
CA ASP A 32 17.53 -0.59 -8.73
C ASP A 32 16.77 0.50 -9.52
N PRO A 33 17.26 0.90 -10.71
CA PRO A 33 16.63 1.94 -11.52
C PRO A 33 15.27 1.53 -12.11
N ASN A 34 14.93 0.22 -12.09
CA ASN A 34 13.65 -0.28 -12.60
C ASN A 34 12.55 -0.31 -11.53
N ILE A 35 12.90 -0.13 -10.25
CA ILE A 35 11.94 -0.18 -9.15
C ILE A 35 11.59 1.25 -8.70
N LYS A 36 10.37 1.67 -9.01
CA LYS A 36 9.82 2.94 -8.52
C LYS A 36 9.00 2.69 -7.25
N ILE A 37 9.56 3.08 -6.10
CA ILE A 37 8.87 2.99 -4.81
C ILE A 37 8.07 4.28 -4.58
N THR A 38 6.75 4.17 -4.43
CA THR A 38 5.89 5.28 -4.02
C THR A 38 5.68 5.21 -2.51
N ILE A 39 5.93 6.32 -1.80
CA ILE A 39 5.94 6.34 -0.33
C ILE A 39 4.92 7.37 0.16
N THR A 40 4.09 6.95 1.10
CA THR A 40 3.15 7.83 1.81
C THR A 40 3.43 7.74 3.31
N ILE A 41 3.74 8.86 3.95
CA ILE A 41 4.01 8.95 5.40
C ILE A 41 2.98 9.88 6.02
N ASN A 42 1.95 9.31 6.64
CA ASN A 42 0.86 10.05 7.29
C ASN A 42 0.51 9.42 8.65
N GLN A 43 -0.24 10.16 9.47
CA GLN A 43 -0.82 9.66 10.71
C GLN A 43 -1.99 8.70 10.47
N SER A 44 -2.65 8.77 9.32
CA SER A 44 -3.71 7.85 8.89
C SER A 44 -3.44 7.41 7.46
N LEU A 45 -3.56 6.11 7.19
CA LEU A 45 -3.23 5.48 5.93
C LEU A 45 -4.25 4.37 5.62
N GLU A 46 -4.57 4.21 4.35
CA GLU A 46 -5.31 3.04 3.86
C GLU A 46 -4.31 1.97 3.43
N TYR A 47 -4.54 0.73 3.87
CA TYR A 47 -3.75 -0.45 3.50
C TYR A 47 -4.69 -1.64 3.34
N LEU A 48 -4.81 -2.14 2.10
CA LEU A 48 -5.81 -3.13 1.71
C LEU A 48 -7.23 -2.66 2.07
N ASP A 49 -8.02 -3.54 2.67
CA ASP A 49 -9.36 -3.27 3.17
C ASP A 49 -9.34 -2.68 4.59
N ALA A 50 -8.30 -1.94 4.99
CA ALA A 50 -8.20 -1.36 6.32
C ALA A 50 -7.67 0.08 6.32
N THR A 51 -8.22 0.91 7.19
CA THR A 51 -7.59 2.19 7.56
C THR A 51 -6.82 1.98 8.86
N ILE A 52 -5.57 2.43 8.88
CA ILE A 52 -4.67 2.39 10.03
C ILE A 52 -4.36 3.81 10.45
N GLU A 53 -4.70 4.14 11.69
CA GLU A 53 -4.46 5.43 12.33
C GLU A 53 -3.46 5.29 13.47
N ASN A 54 -2.46 6.16 13.51
CA ASN A 54 -1.57 6.32 14.65
C ASN A 54 -2.09 7.43 15.56
N ASN A 55 -2.72 7.04 16.66
CA ASN A 55 -3.18 7.95 17.70
C ASN A 55 -2.15 7.97 18.84
N ASN A 56 -1.23 8.93 18.80
CA ASN A 56 -0.21 9.16 19.84
C ASN A 56 0.57 7.89 20.23
N GLY A 57 0.97 7.07 19.26
CA GLY A 57 1.72 5.84 19.46
C GLY A 57 0.87 4.58 19.60
N GLN A 58 -0.47 4.72 19.64
CA GLN A 58 -1.39 3.60 19.56
C GLN A 58 -1.93 3.46 18.14
N LEU A 59 -1.70 2.30 17.53
CA LEU A 59 -2.24 1.98 16.22
C LEU A 59 -3.69 1.53 16.38
N LYS A 60 -4.62 2.27 15.79
CA LYS A 60 -6.03 1.90 15.65
C LYS A 60 -6.25 1.43 14.22
N THR A 61 -6.79 0.22 14.07
CA THR A 61 -7.09 -0.36 12.76
C THR A 61 -8.60 -0.52 12.61
N THR A 62 -9.13 -0.01 11.51
CA THR A 62 -10.55 -0.16 11.13
C THR A 62 -10.60 -0.99 9.85
N ILE A 63 -11.23 -2.15 9.88
CA ILE A 63 -11.33 -3.08 8.73
C ILE A 63 -12.67 -2.84 8.03
N TYR A 64 -12.62 -2.61 6.72
CA TYR A 64 -13.78 -2.47 5.85
C TYR A 64 -13.97 -3.76 5.08
N HIS A 65 -14.92 -4.60 5.48
CA HIS A 65 -15.31 -5.69 4.62
C HIS A 65 -16.06 -5.15 3.41
N LYS A 66 -15.48 -5.27 2.20
CA LYS A 66 -16.31 -5.27 0.99
C LYS A 66 -17.33 -6.39 1.16
N SER A 67 -18.61 -6.03 1.27
CA SER A 67 -19.71 -7.00 1.15
C SER A 67 -19.49 -7.72 -0.18
N ALA A 68 -19.11 -9.00 -0.13
CA ALA A 68 -18.74 -9.84 -1.27
C ALA A 68 -19.93 -10.16 -2.22
N ARG A 69 -20.81 -9.19 -2.45
CA ARG A 69 -22.11 -9.36 -3.12
C ARG A 69 -22.16 -8.80 -4.54
N GLU A 70 -21.04 -8.34 -5.08
CA GLU A 70 -21.00 -7.88 -6.47
C GLU A 70 -20.15 -8.85 -7.30
N PRO A 71 -20.77 -9.84 -7.98
CA PRO A 71 -20.04 -10.68 -8.91
C PRO A 71 -19.61 -9.84 -10.12
N TYR A 72 -18.32 -9.85 -10.42
CA TYR A 72 -17.82 -9.37 -11.71
C TYR A 72 -18.17 -10.41 -12.77
N ILE A 73 -19.21 -10.13 -13.57
CA ILE A 73 -19.61 -10.97 -14.70
C ILE A 73 -18.98 -10.36 -15.96
N LEU A 74 -18.08 -11.11 -16.60
CA LEU A 74 -17.56 -10.80 -17.94
C LEU A 74 -18.36 -11.62 -18.96
N PRO A 75 -19.38 -11.06 -19.62
CA PRO A 75 -20.03 -11.75 -20.71
C PRO A 75 -19.05 -11.87 -21.88
N LYS A 76 -18.88 -13.10 -22.40
CA LYS A 76 -18.04 -13.36 -23.58
C LYS A 76 -18.75 -12.83 -24.83
N GLY A 77 -18.62 -11.54 -25.09
CA GLY A 77 -18.80 -10.94 -26.42
C GLY A 77 -17.49 -11.01 -27.20
N GLU A 78 -17.56 -11.14 -28.52
CA GLU A 78 -16.39 -11.29 -29.40
C GLU A 78 -15.31 -10.23 -29.15
N GLN A 79 -14.08 -10.71 -28.97
CA GLN A 79 -12.79 -10.01 -29.06
C GLN A 79 -12.77 -8.55 -28.59
N THR A 80 -12.48 -8.34 -27.30
CA THR A 80 -12.02 -7.04 -26.79
C THR A 80 -10.51 -7.10 -26.56
N ASP A 81 -9.76 -6.36 -27.36
CA ASP A 81 -8.35 -6.06 -27.10
C ASP A 81 -8.22 -5.31 -25.77
N PHE A 82 -7.41 -5.84 -24.86
CA PHE A 82 -7.10 -5.19 -23.59
C PHE A 82 -6.21 -3.97 -23.87
N VAL A 83 -6.76 -2.76 -23.74
CA VAL A 83 -5.95 -1.54 -23.60
C VAL A 83 -5.78 -1.29 -22.11
N ILE A 84 -4.56 -1.52 -21.61
CA ILE A 84 -4.13 -1.02 -20.30
C ILE A 84 -3.59 0.39 -20.56
N SER A 85 -4.28 1.41 -20.05
CA SER A 85 -3.78 2.79 -19.95
C SER A 85 -3.02 3.01 -18.66
#